data_AF-A0A6T8K459-F1
#
_entry.id   AF-A0A6T8K459-F1
#
_cell.length_a   1.000
_cell.length_b   1.000
_cell.length_c   1.000
_cell.angle_alpha   90.00
_cell.angle_beta   90.00
_cell.angle_gamma   90.00
#
_symmetry.space_group_name_H-M   'P 1'
#
loop_
_entity.id
_entity.type
_entity.pdbx_description
1 polymer ?
#
loop_
_entity_poly.entity_id
_entity_poly.type
_entity_poly.pdbx_seq_one_letter_code
_entity_poly.pdbx_strand_id
1 'polypeptide(L)'
;LDTDGSGGISEEELRAGMPVWAKDEDVRREFRRMDADGDGVVDAKEMARAWLKSPASVWLRDRGFGEYSQIFDELEVDMDSMVRLTLEDLAKMGVGDEEARHRIIWEIEALRREVKESQGGD
;
A
#
# COMPACT_ATOMS: atom_id res chain seq x y z
N LEU A 1 15.55 -14.64 -4.47
CA LEU A 1 16.41 -15.44 -5.36
C LEU A 1 15.89 -15.14 -6.75
N ASP A 2 16.68 -14.43 -7.54
CA ASP A 2 16.47 -14.24 -8.99
C ASP A 2 17.61 -15.04 -9.62
N THR A 3 17.31 -16.29 -9.95
CA THR A 3 18.29 -17.30 -10.34
C THR A 3 18.52 -17.27 -11.84
N ASP A 4 17.50 -16.85 -12.60
CA ASP A 4 17.58 -16.71 -14.05
C ASP A 4 18.05 -15.31 -14.49
N GLY A 5 18.09 -14.34 -13.56
CA GLY A 5 18.54 -12.98 -13.83
C GLY A 5 17.51 -12.15 -14.59
N SER A 6 16.23 -12.51 -14.47
CA SER A 6 15.11 -11.81 -15.12
C SER A 6 14.85 -10.43 -14.52
N GLY A 7 15.34 -10.16 -13.31
CA GLY A 7 15.02 -8.95 -12.55
C GLY A 7 13.67 -9.02 -11.82
N GLY A 8 13.01 -10.19 -11.82
CA GLY A 8 11.83 -10.52 -11.03
C GLY A 8 12.02 -11.83 -10.26
N ILE A 9 11.00 -12.21 -9.48
CA ILE A 9 10.95 -13.51 -8.82
C ILE A 9 9.72 -14.25 -9.32
N SER A 10 9.91 -15.39 -9.97
CA SER A 10 8.81 -16.26 -10.41
C SER A 10 8.29 -17.16 -9.27
N GLU A 11 7.08 -17.72 -9.40
CA GLU A 11 6.51 -18.66 -8.40
C GLU A 11 7.48 -19.82 -8.10
N GLU A 12 8.14 -20.33 -9.15
CA GLU A 12 9.09 -21.43 -9.07
C GLU A 12 10.38 -21.04 -8.31
N GLU A 13 10.83 -19.80 -8.47
CA GLU A 13 12.02 -19.29 -7.77
C GLU A 13 11.73 -18.95 -6.31
N LEU A 14 10.52 -18.45 -6.03
CA LEU A 14 10.04 -18.28 -4.66
C LEU A 14 9.90 -19.65 -3.98
N ARG A 15 9.39 -20.66 -4.70
CA ARG A 15 9.28 -22.05 -4.21
C ARG A 15 10.65 -22.64 -3.89
N ALA A 16 11.62 -22.45 -4.78
CA ALA A 16 12.99 -22.91 -4.59
C ALA A 16 13.69 -22.21 -3.42
N GLY A 17 13.32 -20.96 -3.11
CA GLY A 17 13.82 -20.20 -1.97
C GLY A 17 13.16 -20.51 -0.63
N MET A 18 12.00 -21.14 -0.62
CA MET A 18 11.29 -21.52 0.60
C MET A 18 11.79 -22.85 1.18
N PRO A 19 11.69 -23.04 2.51
CA PRO A 19 12.08 -24.30 3.13
C PRO A 19 11.22 -25.46 2.61
N VAL A 20 11.83 -26.65 2.50
CA VAL A 20 11.24 -27.84 1.86
C VAL A 20 9.89 -28.29 2.46
N TRP A 21 9.59 -27.88 3.70
CA TRP A 21 8.33 -28.17 4.38
C TRP A 21 7.20 -27.17 4.05
N ALA A 22 7.49 -26.05 3.38
CA ALA A 22 6.47 -25.13 2.92
C ALA A 22 5.56 -25.84 1.91
N LYS A 23 4.24 -25.64 2.00
CA LYS A 23 3.31 -26.20 1.02
C LYS A 23 3.22 -25.29 -0.19
N ASP A 24 2.97 -25.88 -1.36
CA ASP A 24 2.75 -25.11 -2.58
C ASP A 24 1.59 -24.12 -2.45
N GLU A 25 0.55 -24.42 -1.66
CA GLU A 25 -0.52 -23.47 -1.36
C GLU A 25 -0.04 -22.25 -0.58
N ASP A 26 0.89 -22.42 0.36
CA ASP A 26 1.44 -21.31 1.14
C ASP A 26 2.31 -20.42 0.24
N VAL A 27 3.14 -21.04 -0.60
CA VAL A 27 3.96 -20.33 -1.59
C VAL A 27 3.08 -19.56 -2.56
N ARG A 28 2.04 -20.19 -3.12
CA ARG A 28 1.07 -19.54 -4.01
C ARG A 28 0.34 -18.38 -3.38
N ARG A 29 -0.01 -18.49 -2.09
CA ARG A 29 -0.71 -17.44 -1.37
C ARG A 29 0.19 -16.25 -1.09
N GLU A 30 1.44 -16.50 -0.72
CA GLU A 30 2.44 -15.45 -0.51
C GLU A 30 2.83 -14.80 -1.84
N PHE A 31 2.96 -15.61 -2.90
CA PHE A 31 3.21 -15.14 -4.27
C PHE A 31 2.09 -14.22 -4.75
N ARG A 32 0.83 -14.66 -4.71
CA ARG A 32 -0.34 -13.82 -5.05
C ARG A 32 -0.51 -12.56 -4.20
N ARG A 33 0.14 -12.49 -3.04
CA ARG A 33 0.15 -11.28 -2.22
C ARG A 33 1.17 -10.25 -2.71
N MET A 34 2.21 -10.71 -3.41
CA MET A 34 3.30 -9.89 -3.92
C MET A 34 3.11 -9.55 -5.40
N ASP A 35 2.63 -10.53 -6.19
CA ASP A 35 2.20 -10.43 -7.59
C ASP A 35 0.82 -9.76 -7.62
N ALA A 36 0.83 -8.44 -7.76
CA ALA A 36 -0.35 -7.59 -7.66
C ALA A 36 -1.09 -7.48 -8.99
N ASP A 37 -0.38 -7.58 -10.11
CA ASP A 37 -0.99 -7.57 -11.45
C ASP A 37 -1.37 -8.96 -11.96
N GLY A 38 -0.90 -10.03 -11.30
CA GLY A 38 -1.26 -11.41 -11.56
C GLY A 38 -0.58 -11.98 -12.80
N ASP A 39 0.55 -11.42 -13.22
CA ASP A 39 1.30 -11.85 -14.40
C ASP A 39 2.14 -13.13 -14.15
N GLY A 40 2.24 -13.56 -12.89
CA GLY A 40 2.97 -14.76 -12.50
C GLY A 40 4.45 -14.53 -12.17
N VAL A 41 4.92 -13.27 -12.13
CA VAL A 41 6.30 -12.87 -11.82
C VAL A 41 6.30 -11.64 -10.91
N VAL A 42 6.82 -11.74 -9.69
CA VAL A 42 7.00 -10.58 -8.81
C VAL A 42 8.20 -9.76 -9.29
N ASP A 43 7.95 -8.74 -10.09
CA ASP A 43 9.03 -7.89 -10.59
C ASP A 43 9.48 -6.83 -9.57
N ALA A 44 10.60 -6.17 -9.83
CA ALA A 44 11.17 -5.19 -8.91
C ALA A 44 10.20 -4.06 -8.55
N LYS A 45 9.23 -3.74 -9.42
CA LYS A 45 8.22 -2.70 -9.18
C LYS A 45 7.12 -3.22 -8.27
N GLU A 46 6.74 -4.48 -8.40
CA GLU A 46 5.81 -5.15 -7.48
C GLU A 46 6.43 -5.43 -6.11
N MET A 47 7.69 -5.87 -6.07
CA MET A 47 8.46 -5.95 -4.82
C MET A 47 8.53 -4.58 -4.14
N ALA A 48 8.79 -3.54 -4.93
CA ALA A 48 8.72 -2.16 -4.48
C ALA A 48 7.32 -1.83 -3.97
N ARG A 49 6.22 -2.02 -4.69
CA ARG A 49 4.86 -1.75 -4.16
C ARG A 49 4.53 -2.56 -2.89
N ALA A 50 5.02 -3.79 -2.80
CA ALA A 50 4.88 -4.62 -1.62
C ALA A 50 5.65 -4.03 -0.42
N TRP A 51 6.83 -3.43 -0.64
CA TRP A 51 7.76 -2.94 0.41
C TRP A 51 7.76 -1.41 0.59
N LEU A 52 7.93 -0.64 -0.48
CA LEU A 52 7.66 0.78 -0.64
C LEU A 52 6.14 1.02 -0.67
N LYS A 53 5.54 0.99 0.52
CA LYS A 53 4.19 1.52 0.72
C LYS A 53 4.15 2.98 0.33
N SER A 54 3.07 3.39 -0.35
CA SER A 54 2.86 4.81 -0.63
C SER A 54 2.94 5.63 0.66
N PRO A 55 3.44 6.88 0.62
CA PRO A 55 3.50 7.71 1.83
C PRO A 55 2.13 7.86 2.50
N ALA A 56 1.04 7.83 1.73
CA ALA A 56 -0.33 7.74 2.25
C ALA A 56 -0.60 6.45 3.03
N SER A 57 -0.22 5.30 2.47
CA SER A 57 -0.33 3.99 3.12
C SER A 57 0.47 3.91 4.43
N VAL A 58 1.67 4.48 4.45
CA VAL A 58 2.50 4.57 5.67
C VAL A 58 1.84 5.47 6.70
N TRP A 59 1.36 6.64 6.29
CA TRP A 59 0.68 7.60 7.15
C TRP A 59 -0.56 7.00 7.82
N LEU A 60 -1.36 6.24 7.06
CA LEU A 60 -2.55 5.55 7.58
C LEU A 60 -2.15 4.50 8.62
N ARG A 61 -1.13 3.69 8.33
CA ARG A 61 -0.65 2.65 9.25
C ARG A 61 -0.14 3.24 10.57
N ASP A 62 0.60 4.34 10.50
CA ASP A 62 1.15 5.05 11.67
C ASP A 62 0.04 5.54 12.63
N ARG A 63 -1.11 5.94 12.06
CA ARG A 63 -2.29 6.44 12.80
C ARG A 63 -3.32 5.38 13.16
N GLY A 64 -3.05 4.11 12.84
CA GLY A 64 -3.94 2.98 13.14
C GLY A 64 -5.03 2.72 12.09
N PHE A 65 -4.96 3.35 10.91
CA PHE A 65 -5.85 3.14 9.76
C PHE A 65 -5.27 2.17 8.72
N GLY A 66 -4.36 1.28 9.13
CA GLY A 66 -3.63 0.39 8.22
C GLY A 66 -4.53 -0.54 7.40
N GLU A 67 -5.75 -0.84 7.87
CA GLU A 67 -6.75 -1.61 7.11
C GLU A 67 -7.19 -0.91 5.82
N TYR A 68 -7.19 0.43 5.80
CA TYR A 68 -7.54 1.23 4.63
C TYR A 68 -6.33 1.55 3.75
N SER A 69 -5.10 1.20 4.18
CA SER A 69 -3.89 1.50 3.41
C SER A 69 -3.92 0.88 2.01
N GLN A 70 -4.48 -0.34 1.86
CA GLN A 70 -4.63 -0.97 0.55
C GLN A 70 -5.51 -0.15 -0.39
N ILE A 71 -6.63 0.39 0.10
CA ILE A 71 -7.55 1.20 -0.71
C ILE A 71 -6.84 2.43 -1.28
N PHE A 72 -6.02 3.09 -0.47
CA PHE A 72 -5.29 4.28 -0.88
C PHE A 72 -4.15 3.95 -1.84
N ASP A 73 -3.51 2.79 -1.66
CA ASP A 73 -2.48 2.28 -2.57
C ASP A 73 -3.07 1.92 -3.94
N GLU A 74 -4.20 1.20 -3.95
CA GLU A 74 -4.91 0.80 -5.17
C GLU A 74 -5.46 2.00 -5.96
N LEU A 75 -5.89 3.05 -5.25
CA LEU A 75 -6.33 4.30 -5.86
C LEU A 75 -5.18 5.27 -6.15
N GLU A 76 -3.93 4.83 -5.95
CA GLU A 76 -2.70 5.60 -6.17
C GLU A 76 -2.74 6.98 -5.50
N VAL A 77 -3.33 7.06 -4.30
CA VAL A 77 -3.47 8.31 -3.55
C VAL A 77 -2.12 8.71 -2.98
N ASP A 78 -1.63 9.85 -3.43
CA ASP A 78 -0.43 10.49 -2.91
C ASP A 78 -0.77 11.50 -1.78
N MET A 79 0.26 12.09 -1.18
CA MET A 79 0.09 13.03 -0.05
C MET A 79 -0.63 14.34 -0.45
N ASP A 80 -0.48 14.84 -1.67
CA ASP A 80 -1.22 16.02 -2.17
C ASP A 80 -2.70 15.69 -2.38
N SER A 81 -2.98 14.51 -2.93
CA SER A 81 -4.35 14.02 -3.07
C SER A 81 -5.00 13.78 -1.71
N MET A 82 -4.27 13.22 -0.74
CA MET A 82 -4.75 13.02 0.64
C MET A 82 -5.26 14.31 1.27
N VAL A 83 -4.50 15.41 1.17
CA VAL A 83 -4.92 16.70 1.72
C VAL A 83 -6.11 17.31 0.99
N ARG A 84 -6.62 16.72 -0.09
CA ARG A 84 -7.85 17.17 -0.77
C ARG A 84 -9.05 16.28 -0.50
N LEU A 85 -8.84 15.11 0.11
CA LEU A 85 -9.91 14.16 0.39
C LEU A 85 -10.95 14.75 1.35
N THR A 86 -12.20 14.34 1.11
CA THR A 86 -13.36 14.64 1.94
C THR A 86 -13.99 13.35 2.47
N LEU A 87 -14.94 13.48 3.40
CA LEU A 87 -15.72 12.35 3.89
C LEU A 87 -16.41 11.58 2.74
N GLU A 88 -16.91 12.29 1.74
CA GLU A 88 -17.55 11.69 0.57
C GLU A 88 -16.55 10.91 -0.29
N ASP A 89 -15.33 11.42 -0.43
CA ASP A 89 -14.28 10.71 -1.16
C ASP A 89 -13.92 9.41 -0.45
N LEU A 90 -13.67 9.44 0.86
CA LEU A 90 -13.38 8.22 1.63
C LEU A 90 -14.51 7.19 1.52
N ALA A 91 -15.77 7.63 1.53
CA ALA A 91 -16.92 6.75 1.34
C ALA A 91 -16.90 6.10 -0.06
N LYS A 92 -16.60 6.88 -1.12
CA LYS A 92 -16.46 6.37 -2.49
C LYS A 92 -15.27 5.44 -2.68
N MET A 93 -14.20 5.68 -1.91
CA MET A 93 -13.00 4.84 -1.91
C MET A 93 -13.25 3.47 -1.26
N GLY A 94 -14.32 3.30 -0.49
CA GLY A 94 -14.66 2.03 0.16
C GLY A 94 -14.43 2.03 1.67
N VAL A 95 -14.12 3.17 2.28
CA VAL A 95 -14.12 3.33 3.74
C VAL A 95 -15.58 3.42 4.20
N GLY A 96 -16.19 2.27 4.47
CA GLY A 96 -17.59 2.15 4.86
C GLY A 96 -17.88 2.70 6.27
N ASP A 97 -16.89 2.64 7.15
CA ASP A 97 -17.00 3.03 8.55
C ASP A 97 -16.97 4.56 8.73
N GLU A 98 -18.05 5.13 9.28
CA GLU A 98 -18.21 6.58 9.40
C GLU A 98 -17.25 7.18 10.44
N GLU A 99 -16.99 6.48 11.54
CA GLU A 99 -16.02 6.93 12.55
C GLU A 99 -14.61 6.93 11.98
N ALA A 100 -14.23 5.89 11.22
CA ALA A 100 -12.95 5.86 10.53
C ALA A 100 -12.81 7.02 9.54
N ARG A 101 -13.86 7.31 8.74
CA ARG A 101 -13.85 8.47 7.83
C ARG A 101 -13.64 9.78 8.58
N HIS A 102 -14.35 10.00 9.69
CA HIS A 102 -14.22 11.20 10.51
C HIS A 102 -12.81 11.33 11.10
N ARG A 103 -12.24 10.24 11.62
CA ARG A 103 -10.89 10.29 12.18
C ARG A 103 -9.81 10.47 11.12
N ILE A 104 -9.93 9.83 9.95
CA ILE A 104 -9.00 10.04 8.84
C ILE A 104 -9.06 11.50 8.37
N ILE A 105 -10.25 12.08 8.20
CA ILE A 105 -10.39 13.49 7.83
C ILE A 105 -9.82 14.42 8.89
N TRP A 106 -10.05 14.15 10.17
CA TRP A 106 -9.47 14.91 11.27
C TRP A 106 -7.93 14.96 11.17
N GLU A 107 -7.29 13.81 10.92
CA GLU A 107 -5.84 13.73 10.75
C GLU A 107 -5.36 14.41 9.45
N ILE A 108 -6.14 14.34 8.37
CA ILE A 108 -5.86 15.07 7.12
C ILE A 108 -5.94 16.58 7.33
N GLU A 109 -6.85 17.07 8.15
CA GLU A 109 -6.91 18.49 8.51
C GLU A 109 -5.69 18.93 9.31
N ALA A 110 -5.14 18.06 10.17
CA ALA A 110 -3.87 18.32 10.84
C ALA A 110 -2.71 18.42 9.83
N LEU A 111 -2.64 17.51 8.86
CA LEU A 111 -1.66 17.60 7.75
C LEU A 111 -1.77 18.91 6.96
N ARG A 112 -3.00 19.34 6.62
CA ARG A 112 -3.23 20.62 5.93
C ARG A 112 -2.66 21.80 6.71
N ARG A 113 -2.77 21.76 8.03
CA ARG A 113 -2.27 22.80 8.92
C ARG A 113 -0.73 22.84 8.90
N GLU A 114 -0.07 21.69 9.00
CA GLU A 114 1.39 21.60 8.93
C GLU A 114 1.96 22.05 7.57
N VAL A 115 1.29 21.69 6.47
CA VAL A 115 1.70 22.12 5.11
C VAL A 115 1.56 23.63 4.95
N LYS A 116 0.48 24.22 5.47
CA LYS A 116 0.26 25.67 5.41
C LYS A 116 1.26 26.45 6.27
N GLU A 117 1.66 25.92 7.43
CA GLU A 117 2.70 26.51 8.27
C GLU A 117 4.09 26.42 7.62
N SER A 118 4.36 25.37 6.85
CA SER A 118 5.63 25.20 6.13
C SER A 118 5.76 26.07 4.88
N GLN A 119 4.65 26.50 4.26
CA GLN A 119 4.63 27.36 3.07
C GLN A 119 4.44 28.85 3.37
N GLY A 120 4.15 29.22 4.62
CA GLY A 120 3.81 30.59 5.03
C GLY A 120 4.97 31.42 5.57
N GLY A 121 6.22 30.96 5.42
CA GLY A 121 7.41 31.65 5.90
C GLY A 121 8.30 32.15 4.76
N ASP A 122 7.90 33.24 4.10
CA ASP A 122 8.79 34.21 3.45
C ASP A 122 8.11 35.59 3.38
#